data_AF-A0A1X9XCU0-F1
#
_entry.id   AF-A0A1X9XCU0-F1
#
_cell.length_a   1.000
_cell.length_b   1.000
_cell.length_c   1.000
_cell.angle_alpha   90.00
_cell.angle_beta   90.00
_cell.angle_gamma   90.00
#
_symmetry.space_group_name_H-M   'P 1'
#
loop_
_entity.id
_entity.type
_entity.pdbx_description
1 polymer ?
#
loop_
_entity_poly.entity_id
_entity_poly.type
_entity_poly.pdbx_seq_one_letter_code
_entity_poly.pdbx_strand_id
1 'polypeptide(L)' 'IGGHGDYVWATGKFANPPALDQETWFIPGGAAGAALYTFQQPGIYAYVNHNLIEA' A
#
# COMPACT_ATOMS: atom_id res chain seq x y z
N ILE A 1 0.95 -8.89 -0.57
CA ILE A 1 0.35 -10.17 -0.13
C ILE A 1 1.04 -10.63 1.15
N GLY A 2 0.28 -10.95 2.20
CA GLY A 2 0.80 -11.40 3.50
C GLY A 2 0.98 -10.30 4.56
N GLY A 3 0.67 -9.05 4.23
CA GLY A 3 0.70 -7.89 5.12
C GLY A 3 -0.31 -6.85 4.68
N HIS A 4 -0.25 -5.64 5.25
CA HIS A 4 -1.16 -4.52 4.96
C HIS A 4 -0.37 -3.22 4.81
N GLY A 5 -1.05 -2.13 4.49
CA GLY A 5 -0.56 -0.78 4.76
C GLY A 5 -1.16 -0.29 6.08
N ASP A 6 -0.35 -0.21 7.13
CA ASP A 6 -0.77 0.28 8.45
C ASP A 6 -1.20 1.76 8.35
N TYR A 7 -0.47 2.54 7.55
CA TYR A 7 -0.78 3.94 7.24
C TYR A 7 -0.55 4.19 5.75
N VAL A 8 -1.59 4.62 5.03
CA VAL A 8 -1.55 4.79 3.57
C VAL A 8 -2.02 6.17 3.14
N TRP A 9 -1.16 6.87 2.40
CA TRP A 9 -1.48 8.07 1.64
C TRP A 9 -1.53 7.71 0.16
N ALA A 10 -2.66 7.17 -0.30
CA ALA A 10 -2.84 6.71 -1.66
C ALA A 10 -2.61 7.83 -2.72
N THR A 11 -2.90 9.08 -2.37
CA THR A 11 -2.68 10.27 -3.22
C THR A 11 -1.41 11.07 -2.87
N GLY A 12 -0.61 10.58 -1.91
CA GLY A 12 0.71 11.10 -1.58
C GLY A 12 0.74 12.49 -0.94
N LYS A 13 -0.32 12.92 -0.26
CA LYS A 13 -0.39 14.23 0.42
C LYS A 13 -0.35 14.05 1.93
N PHE A 14 0.83 14.25 2.53
CA PHE A 14 1.04 14.01 3.97
C PHE A 14 0.29 14.96 4.91
N ALA A 15 -0.19 16.09 4.41
CA ALA A 15 -1.06 16.98 5.19
C ALA A 15 -2.45 16.38 5.45
N ASN A 16 -2.89 15.42 4.62
CA ASN A 16 -4.10 14.66 4.87
C ASN A 16 -3.78 13.50 5.83
N PRO A 17 -4.71 13.09 6.69
CA PRO A 17 -4.51 11.88 7.49
C PRO A 17 -4.42 10.65 6.56
N PRO A 18 -3.58 9.65 6.91
CA PRO A 18 -3.52 8.39 6.19
C PRO A 18 -4.79 7.57 6.41
N ALA A 19 -5.12 6.72 5.46
CA ALA A 19 -6.01 5.58 5.70
C ALA A 19 -5.26 4.51 6.51
N LEU A 20 -5.98 3.80 7.38
CA LEU A 20 -5.41 2.72 8.19
C LEU A 20 -5.78 1.35 7.62
N ASP A 21 -4.97 0.35 7.95
CA ASP A 21 -5.23 -1.09 7.75
C ASP A 21 -5.66 -1.49 6.34
N GLN A 22 -5.07 -0.85 5.32
CA GLN A 22 -5.45 -1.11 3.93
C GLN A 22 -4.84 -2.41 3.41
N GLU A 23 -5.67 -3.32 2.89
CA GLU A 23 -5.22 -4.52 2.16
C GLU A 23 -4.59 -4.17 0.80
N THR A 24 -5.17 -3.20 0.10
CA THR A 24 -4.73 -2.68 -1.20
C THR A 24 -5.14 -1.21 -1.30
N TRP A 25 -4.42 -0.41 -2.09
CA TRP A 25 -4.74 1.00 -2.33
C TRP A 25 -4.51 1.39 -3.79
N PHE A 26 -5.27 2.39 -4.24
CA PHE A 26 -5.19 2.89 -5.61
C PHE A 26 -4.30 4.12 -5.70
N ILE A 27 -3.30 4.08 -6.59
CA ILE A 27 -2.50 5.25 -6.96
C ILE A 27 -2.97 5.71 -8.35
N PRO A 28 -3.61 6.89 -8.46
CA PRO A 28 -4.01 7.43 -9.76
C PRO A 28 -2.80 7.63 -10.69
N GLY A 29 -2.99 7.43 -12.00
CA GLY A 29 -1.97 7.73 -12.99
C GLY A 29 -1.50 9.19 -12.90
N GLY A 30 -0.19 9.41 -12.88
CA GLY A 30 0.39 10.75 -12.69
C GLY A 30 0.50 11.20 -11.22
N ALA A 31 0.16 10.34 -10.26
CA ALA A 31 0.38 10.58 -8.84
C ALA A 31 1.46 9.65 -8.27
N ALA A 32 1.94 9.98 -7.07
CA ALA A 32 2.69 9.08 -6.22
C ALA A 32 1.90 8.87 -4.92
N GLY A 33 1.99 7.66 -4.35
CA GLY A 33 1.43 7.32 -3.05
C GLY A 33 2.53 6.85 -2.09
N ALA A 34 2.20 6.76 -0.81
CA ALA A 34 3.09 6.22 0.22
C ALA A 34 2.30 5.29 1.15
N ALA A 35 2.94 4.22 1.59
CA ALA A 35 2.41 3.30 2.59
C ALA A 35 3.50 2.94 3.59
N LEU A 36 3.13 2.86 4.87
CA LEU A 36 3.98 2.34 5.94
C LEU A 36 3.41 1.01 6.41
N TYR A 37 4.30 0.05 6.67
CA TYR A 37 3.96 -1.23 7.25
C TYR A 37 5.06 -1.70 8.18
N THR A 38 4.68 -2.10 9.40
CA THR A 38 5.57 -2.76 10.34
C THR A 38 5.44 -4.27 10.18
N PHE A 39 6.47 -4.94 9.69
CA PHE A 39 6.46 -6.40 9.52
C PHE A 39 6.31 -7.10 10.88
N GLN A 40 5.32 -7.99 10.97
CA GLN A 40 5.03 -8.75 12.20
C GLN A 40 5.41 -10.23 12.10
N GLN A 41 5.72 -10.71 10.89
CA GLN A 41 6.07 -12.10 10.63
C GLN A 41 7.28 -12.17 9.69
N PRO A 42 8.15 -13.18 9.83
CA PRO A 42 9.20 -13.45 8.85
C PRO A 42 8.61 -14.16 7.62
N GLY A 43 9.34 -14.16 6.51
CA GLY A 43 8.97 -14.88 5.30
C GLY A 43 9.20 -14.07 4.03
N ILE A 44 8.79 -14.64 2.90
CA ILE A 44 8.83 -13.97 1.60
C ILE A 44 7.47 -13.31 1.35
N TYR A 45 7.50 -12.04 0.96
CA TYR A 45 6.33 -11.23 0.66
C TYR A 45 6.39 -10.75 -0.79
N ALA A 46 5.23 -10.72 -1.45
CA ALA A 46 5.07 -10.12 -2.78
C ALA A 46 4.37 -8.76 -2.65
N TYR A 47 5.00 -7.72 -3.20
CA TYR A 47 4.41 -6.39 -3.39
C TYR A 47 4.05 -6.23 -4.87
N VAL A 48 2.76 -6.05 -5.17
CA VAL A 48 2.22 -6.22 -6.52
C VAL A 48 1.16 -5.19 -6.84
N ASN A 49 0.93 -4.95 -8.13
CA ASN A 49 -0.38 -4.47 -8.60
C ASN A 49 -1.36 -5.64 -8.44
N HIS A 50 -2.49 -5.41 -7.76
CA HIS A 50 -3.46 -6.47 -7.48
C HIS A 50 -4.39 -6.81 -8.66
N ASN A 51 -4.10 -6.27 -9.85
CA ASN A 51 -4.53 -6.86 -11.12
C ASN A 51 -3.59 -8.03 -11.49
N LEU A 52 -3.92 -9.24 -11.03
CA LEU A 52 -3.06 -10.42 -11.15
C LEU A 52 -2.91 -10.96 -12.59
N ILE A 53 -3.65 -10.42 -13.56
CA ILE A 53 -3.48 -10.76 -14.98
C ILE A 53 -2.27 -10.04 -15.57
N GLU A 54 -1.87 -8.91 -14.98
CA GLU A 54 -0.80 -8.03 -15.48
C GLU A 54 0.47 -8.03 -14.59
N ALA A 55 0.46 -8.83 -13.51
CA ALA A 55 1.47 -8.81 -12.45
C ALA A 55 2.70 -9.68 -12.75
#